data_AF-A0A961S3E8-F1
#
_entry.id   AF-A0A961S3E8-F1
#
_cell.length_a   1.000
_cell.length_b   1.000
_cell.length_c   1.000
_cell.angle_alpha   90.00
_cell.angle_beta   90.00
_cell.angle_gamma   90.00
#
_symmetry.space_group_name_H-M   'P 1'
#
loop_
_entity.id
_entity.type
_entity.pdbx_description
1 polymer ?
#
loop_
_entity_poly.entity_id
_entity_poly.type
_entity_poly.pdbx_seq_one_letter_code
_entity_poly.pdbx_strand_id
1 'polypeptide(L)'
;MSELLARVQHLVKELRNSRDVEANWAEMEALVRANQDEIIRTFSMRWLRSICDTFADLGNPTERRDALAISNFINLVRLAETEKFLRGPIIPERLAEAKSKRIPLYEELWTFHVDKQDVFLNIAKRMAKQMRGTGLMEAIWREVVRRFHAGTNVISELRDLSAVPERYFPLDPLGLPDNYGVV
;
A
#
# COMPACT_ATOMS: atom_id res chain seq x y z
N MET A 1 -2.76 -1.27 25.30
CA MET A 1 -3.43 -0.85 24.05
C MET A 1 -3.90 0.58 24.25
N SER A 2 -3.56 1.53 23.37
CA SER A 2 -3.96 2.94 23.60
C SER A 2 -5.49 3.08 23.55
N GLU A 3 -6.03 4.00 24.34
CA GLU A 3 -7.46 4.30 24.37
C GLU A 3 -7.97 4.73 22.99
N LEU A 4 -7.16 5.53 22.27
CA LEU A 4 -7.40 5.91 20.88
C LEU A 4 -7.57 4.69 19.97
N LEU A 5 -6.67 3.71 20.05
CA LEU A 5 -6.78 2.49 19.28
C LEU A 5 -8.07 1.77 19.64
N ALA A 6 -8.35 1.52 20.92
CA ALA A 6 -9.57 0.84 21.35
C ALA A 6 -10.85 1.53 20.82
N ARG A 7 -10.90 2.86 20.82
CA ARG A 7 -12.05 3.61 20.30
C ARG A 7 -12.20 3.47 18.79
N VAL A 8 -11.11 3.59 18.03
CA VAL A 8 -11.13 3.37 16.57
C VAL A 8 -11.57 1.94 16.23
N GLN A 9 -11.09 0.94 16.97
CA GLN A 9 -11.48 -0.46 16.75
C GLN A 9 -12.99 -0.66 16.93
N HIS A 10 -13.55 -0.03 17.95
CA HIS A 10 -14.99 -0.06 18.22
C HIS A 10 -15.77 0.59 17.07
N LEU A 11 -15.39 1.81 16.66
CA LEU A 11 -16.08 2.53 15.58
C LEU A 11 -16.00 1.77 14.24
N VAL A 12 -14.84 1.22 13.88
CA VAL A 12 -14.68 0.35 12.70
C VAL A 12 -15.63 -0.84 12.76
N LYS A 13 -15.79 -1.47 13.92
CA LYS A 13 -16.71 -2.60 14.09
C LYS A 13 -18.17 -2.17 13.91
N GLU A 14 -18.60 -1.08 14.55
CA GLU A 14 -20.00 -0.64 14.44
C GLU A 14 -20.33 -0.20 13.00
N LEU A 15 -19.43 0.53 12.34
CA LEU A 15 -19.56 0.95 10.95
C LEU A 15 -19.63 -0.23 9.97
N ARG A 16 -18.78 -1.25 10.14
CA ARG A 16 -18.82 -2.47 9.30
C ARG A 16 -20.10 -3.29 9.46
N ASN A 17 -20.80 -3.13 10.58
CA ASN A 17 -22.08 -3.77 10.84
C ASN A 17 -23.27 -2.84 10.55
N SER A 18 -23.04 -1.71 9.88
CA SER A 18 -24.04 -0.71 9.51
C SER A 18 -24.87 -0.18 10.68
N ARG A 19 -24.26 -0.07 11.87
CA ARG A 19 -24.93 0.45 13.07
C ARG A 19 -24.65 1.94 13.21
N ASP A 20 -25.72 2.72 13.43
CA ASP A 20 -25.69 4.17 13.65
C ASP A 20 -24.68 4.89 12.75
N VAL A 21 -24.71 4.58 11.45
CA VAL A 21 -23.64 4.91 10.49
C VAL A 21 -23.31 6.40 10.49
N GLU A 22 -24.32 7.26 10.50
CA GLU A 22 -24.13 8.72 10.49
C GLU A 22 -23.37 9.20 11.73
N ALA A 23 -23.80 8.79 12.94
CA ALA A 23 -23.17 9.19 14.19
C ALA A 23 -21.76 8.60 14.34
N ASN A 24 -21.61 7.30 14.07
CA ASN A 24 -20.33 6.61 14.16
C ASN A 24 -19.32 7.10 13.13
N TRP A 25 -19.78 7.51 11.93
CA TRP A 25 -18.92 8.08 10.91
C TRP A 25 -18.43 9.46 11.30
N ALA A 26 -19.33 10.34 11.74
CA ALA A 26 -18.96 11.68 12.18
C ALA A 26 -17.91 11.63 13.30
N GLU A 27 -18.08 10.71 14.26
CA GLU A 27 -17.11 10.52 15.32
C GLU A 27 -15.79 9.93 14.81
N MET A 28 -15.84 8.88 13.98
CA MET A 28 -14.66 8.24 13.39
C MET A 28 -13.82 9.25 12.60
N GLU A 29 -14.47 10.05 11.76
CA GLU A 29 -13.81 11.07 10.96
C GLU A 29 -13.13 12.12 11.85
N ALA A 30 -13.85 12.68 12.83
CA ALA A 30 -13.30 13.66 13.76
C ALA A 30 -12.12 13.10 14.57
N LEU A 31 -12.26 11.88 15.09
CA LEU A 31 -11.25 11.22 15.91
C LEU A 31 -9.97 10.95 15.11
N VAL A 32 -10.09 10.43 13.89
CA VAL A 32 -8.92 10.11 13.05
C VAL A 32 -8.20 11.37 12.62
N ARG A 33 -8.93 12.43 12.20
CA ARG A 33 -8.31 13.70 11.80
C ARG A 33 -7.60 14.39 12.96
N ALA A 34 -8.21 14.42 14.14
CA ALA A 34 -7.64 15.05 15.33
C ALA A 34 -6.37 14.33 15.83
N ASN A 35 -6.23 13.04 15.55
CA ASN A 35 -5.13 12.21 16.07
C ASN A 35 -4.26 11.58 14.97
N GLN A 36 -4.22 12.20 13.78
CA GLN A 36 -3.52 11.65 12.60
C GLN A 36 -2.09 11.20 12.92
N ASP A 37 -1.29 12.06 13.56
CA ASP A 37 0.13 11.76 13.81
C ASP A 37 0.33 10.57 14.77
N GLU A 38 -0.52 10.46 15.81
CA GLU A 38 -0.47 9.32 16.71
C GLU A 38 -0.89 8.03 16.00
N ILE A 39 -1.94 8.08 15.19
CA ILE A 39 -2.43 6.93 14.41
C ILE A 39 -1.33 6.44 13.48
N ILE A 40 -0.74 7.33 12.67
CA ILE A 40 0.32 6.99 11.72
C ILE A 40 1.51 6.35 12.44
N ARG A 41 1.92 6.89 13.59
CA ARG A 41 3.07 6.39 14.35
C ARG A 41 2.81 5.06 15.06
N THR A 42 1.60 4.85 15.58
CA THR A 42 1.35 3.79 16.58
C THR A 42 0.45 2.65 16.09
N PHE A 43 -0.45 2.89 15.14
CA PHE A 43 -1.37 1.85 14.68
C PHE A 43 -0.64 0.86 13.79
N SER A 44 -1.00 -0.42 13.85
CA SER A 44 -0.41 -1.44 12.96
C SER A 44 -0.93 -1.33 11.52
N MET A 45 -0.27 -1.99 10.56
CA MET A 45 -0.72 -2.07 9.16
C MET A 45 -2.18 -2.54 9.02
N ARG A 46 -2.62 -3.44 9.91
CA ARG A 46 -4.00 -3.92 9.94
C ARG A 46 -4.99 -2.77 10.19
N TRP A 47 -4.68 -1.91 11.15
CA TRP A 47 -5.58 -0.83 11.56
C TRP A 47 -5.51 0.37 10.64
N LEU A 48 -4.34 0.70 10.09
CA LEU A 48 -4.24 1.67 9.00
C LEU A 48 -5.10 1.24 7.80
N ARG A 49 -5.02 -0.05 7.41
CA ARG A 49 -5.89 -0.59 6.36
C ARG A 49 -7.37 -0.52 6.73
N SER A 50 -7.75 -0.83 7.98
CA SER A 50 -9.15 -0.71 8.41
C SER A 50 -9.68 0.72 8.37
N ILE A 51 -8.84 1.73 8.68
CA ILE A 51 -9.20 3.13 8.47
C ILE A 51 -9.43 3.39 6.98
N CYS A 52 -8.53 2.93 6.11
CA CYS A 52 -8.72 3.06 4.65
C CYS A 52 -10.00 2.35 4.17
N ASP A 53 -10.29 1.14 4.65
CA ASP A 53 -11.53 0.42 4.31
C ASP A 53 -12.76 1.29 4.67
N THR A 54 -12.78 1.90 5.87
CA THR A 54 -13.87 2.79 6.30
C THR A 54 -13.96 4.07 5.47
N PHE A 55 -12.84 4.73 5.18
CA PHE A 55 -12.82 5.94 4.34
C PHE A 55 -13.17 5.65 2.87
N ALA A 56 -12.87 4.45 2.36
CA ALA A 56 -13.27 4.00 1.03
C ALA A 56 -14.80 3.94 0.88
N ASP A 57 -15.50 3.55 1.94
CA ASP A 57 -16.95 3.43 1.95
C ASP A 57 -17.66 4.77 2.23
N LEU A 58 -17.12 5.58 3.16
CA LEU A 58 -17.85 6.71 3.76
C LEU A 58 -17.24 8.10 3.51
N GLY A 59 -15.96 8.19 3.14
CA GLY A 59 -15.26 9.47 2.96
C GLY A 59 -15.81 10.36 1.85
N ASN A 60 -15.20 11.52 1.63
CA ASN A 60 -15.53 12.32 0.44
C ASN A 60 -14.99 11.66 -0.85
N PRO A 61 -15.39 12.08 -2.08
CA PRO A 61 -15.00 11.40 -3.32
C PRO A 61 -13.48 11.20 -3.50
N THR A 62 -12.67 12.18 -3.10
CA THR A 62 -11.20 12.09 -3.17
C THR A 62 -10.69 11.06 -2.18
N GLU A 63 -11.17 11.11 -0.94
CA GLU A 63 -10.76 10.16 0.11
C GLU A 63 -11.19 8.75 -0.20
N ARG A 64 -12.39 8.53 -0.74
CA ARG A 64 -12.87 7.19 -1.09
C ARG A 64 -11.94 6.50 -2.09
N ARG A 65 -11.63 7.23 -3.16
CA ARG A 65 -10.71 6.79 -4.22
C ARG A 65 -9.33 6.45 -3.66
N ASP A 66 -8.79 7.34 -2.85
CA ASP A 66 -7.43 7.21 -2.31
C ASP A 66 -7.32 6.09 -1.28
N ALA A 67 -8.27 6.04 -0.35
CA ALA A 67 -8.36 5.00 0.65
C ALA A 67 -8.55 3.62 0.01
N LEU A 68 -9.36 3.51 -1.04
CA LEU A 68 -9.51 2.29 -1.82
C LEU A 68 -8.19 1.86 -2.48
N ALA A 69 -7.45 2.78 -3.08
CA ALA A 69 -6.16 2.49 -3.70
C ALA A 69 -5.15 1.95 -2.66
N ILE A 70 -5.08 2.57 -1.49
CA ILE A 70 -4.20 2.14 -0.40
C ILE A 70 -4.62 0.76 0.13
N SER A 71 -5.92 0.55 0.38
CA SER A 71 -6.42 -0.74 0.87
C SER A 71 -6.15 -1.88 -0.12
N ASN A 72 -6.42 -1.64 -1.41
CA ASN A 72 -6.16 -2.62 -2.46
C ASN A 72 -4.68 -2.95 -2.57
N PHE A 73 -3.79 -1.94 -2.50
CA PHE A 73 -2.36 -2.18 -2.51
C PHE A 73 -1.93 -3.11 -1.38
N ILE A 74 -2.38 -2.85 -0.15
CA ILE A 74 -2.08 -3.68 1.03
C ILE A 74 -2.62 -5.10 0.83
N ASN A 75 -3.84 -5.26 0.32
CA ASN A 75 -4.44 -6.58 0.12
C ASN A 75 -3.78 -7.36 -1.01
N LEU A 76 -3.32 -6.72 -2.08
CA LEU A 76 -2.56 -7.37 -3.16
C LEU A 76 -1.18 -7.85 -2.66
N VAL A 77 -0.50 -7.07 -1.82
CA VAL A 77 0.74 -7.54 -1.17
C VAL A 77 0.44 -8.73 -0.27
N ARG A 78 -0.64 -8.68 0.53
CA ARG A 78 -1.05 -9.82 1.37
C ARG A 78 -1.39 -11.08 0.55
N LEU A 79 -2.02 -10.91 -0.62
CA LEU A 79 -2.28 -12.01 -1.55
C LEU A 79 -0.96 -12.62 -2.04
N ALA A 80 -0.01 -11.80 -2.47
CA ALA A 80 1.31 -12.25 -2.90
C ALA A 80 2.10 -12.93 -1.78
N GLU A 81 2.06 -12.40 -0.55
CA GLU A 81 2.63 -13.06 0.64
C GLU A 81 2.01 -14.43 0.90
N THR A 82 0.68 -14.52 0.78
CA THR A 82 -0.05 -15.78 1.00
C THR A 82 0.32 -16.80 -0.06
N GLU A 83 0.44 -16.37 -1.32
CA GLU A 83 0.85 -17.21 -2.44
C GLU A 83 2.29 -17.73 -2.23
N LYS A 84 3.22 -16.84 -1.85
CA LYS A 84 4.59 -17.20 -1.50
C LYS A 84 4.64 -18.21 -0.35
N PHE A 85 3.85 -18.00 0.70
CA PHE A 85 3.78 -18.93 1.83
C PHE A 85 3.37 -20.35 1.41
N LEU A 86 2.45 -20.45 0.44
CA LEU A 86 1.97 -21.74 -0.08
C LEU A 86 2.97 -22.39 -1.06
N ARG A 87 3.68 -21.60 -1.87
CA ARG A 87 4.59 -22.10 -2.91
C ARG A 87 6.03 -22.35 -2.45
N GLY A 88 6.43 -21.74 -1.34
CA GLY A 88 7.78 -21.84 -0.80
C GLY A 88 8.75 -20.77 -1.33
N PRO A 89 10.06 -20.93 -1.08
CA PRO A 89 11.06 -19.92 -1.38
C PRO A 89 11.30 -19.73 -2.88
N ILE A 90 12.00 -18.65 -3.22
CA ILE A 90 12.42 -18.35 -4.59
C ILE A 90 13.40 -19.43 -5.08
N ILE A 91 13.09 -20.01 -6.24
CA ILE A 91 13.92 -21.02 -6.91
C ILE A 91 15.02 -20.30 -7.72
N PRO A 92 16.32 -20.58 -7.48
CA PRO A 92 17.43 -19.86 -8.13
C PRO A 92 17.38 -19.86 -9.66
N GLU A 93 17.01 -20.98 -10.28
CA GLU A 93 16.92 -21.12 -11.73
C GLU A 93 15.82 -20.21 -12.31
N ARG A 94 14.69 -20.10 -11.61
CA ARG A 94 13.58 -19.20 -12.01
C ARG A 94 13.94 -17.73 -11.82
N LEU A 95 14.70 -17.42 -10.76
CA LEU A 95 15.22 -16.06 -10.55
C LEU A 95 16.18 -15.67 -11.68
N ALA A 96 17.10 -16.55 -12.06
CA ALA A 96 18.02 -16.31 -13.17
C ALA A 96 17.26 -16.07 -14.48
N GLU A 97 16.20 -16.85 -14.75
CA GLU A 97 15.35 -16.64 -15.93
C GLU A 97 14.63 -15.28 -15.88
N ALA A 98 14.02 -14.91 -14.75
CA ALA A 98 13.31 -13.63 -14.56
C ALA A 98 14.23 -12.40 -14.58
N LYS A 99 15.53 -12.59 -14.36
CA LYS A 99 16.58 -11.58 -14.56
C LYS A 99 17.08 -11.50 -16.00
N SER A 100 16.89 -12.56 -16.80
CA SER A 100 17.32 -12.59 -18.19
C SER A 100 16.26 -12.05 -19.15
N LYS A 101 14.98 -12.34 -18.91
CA LYS A 101 13.87 -12.00 -19.79
C LYS A 101 12.56 -11.87 -19.02
N ARG A 102 11.58 -11.22 -19.65
CA ARG A 102 10.19 -11.30 -19.21
C ARG A 102 9.59 -12.62 -19.69
N ILE A 103 8.80 -13.27 -18.84
CA ILE A 103 8.16 -14.54 -19.13
C ILE A 103 6.69 -14.25 -19.47
N PRO A 104 6.15 -14.79 -20.57
CA PRO A 104 4.74 -14.58 -20.90
C PRO A 104 3.83 -15.11 -19.79
N LEU A 105 2.76 -14.38 -19.52
CA LEU A 105 1.63 -14.77 -18.70
C LEU A 105 0.40 -14.97 -19.62
N TYR A 106 -0.80 -14.71 -19.12
CA TYR A 106 -2.05 -14.72 -19.88
C TYR A 106 -2.32 -13.35 -20.52
N GLU A 107 -3.13 -13.32 -21.58
CA GLU A 107 -3.62 -12.08 -22.24
C GLU A 107 -2.52 -11.05 -22.54
N GLU A 108 -1.41 -11.51 -23.12
CA GLU A 108 -0.27 -10.66 -23.49
C GLU A 108 0.41 -9.93 -22.31
N LEU A 109 0.09 -10.31 -21.08
CA LEU A 109 0.84 -9.89 -19.91
C LEU A 109 2.15 -10.65 -19.82
N TRP A 110 3.09 -10.03 -19.13
CA TRP A 110 4.41 -10.59 -18.90
C TRP A 110 4.78 -10.43 -17.44
N THR A 111 5.62 -11.33 -16.94
CA THR A 111 6.27 -11.12 -15.65
C THR A 111 7.07 -9.83 -15.66
N PHE A 112 7.27 -9.29 -14.47
CA PHE A 112 8.22 -8.20 -14.27
C PHE A 112 9.65 -8.71 -14.50
N HIS A 113 10.47 -7.85 -15.13
CA HIS A 113 11.91 -8.12 -15.22
C HIS A 113 12.58 -7.66 -13.93
N VAL A 114 13.25 -8.56 -13.21
CA VAL A 114 13.78 -8.26 -11.87
C VAL A 114 14.83 -7.14 -11.91
N ASP A 115 15.76 -7.17 -12.86
CA ASP A 115 16.88 -6.20 -12.92
C ASP A 115 16.64 -4.96 -13.80
N LYS A 116 15.46 -4.82 -14.42
CA LYS A 116 15.14 -3.73 -15.36
C LYS A 116 13.71 -3.24 -15.13
N GLN A 117 13.33 -3.13 -13.87
CA GLN A 117 11.95 -2.88 -13.47
C GLN A 117 11.65 -1.37 -13.43
N ASP A 118 10.65 -0.95 -14.21
CA ASP A 118 10.09 0.41 -14.19
C ASP A 118 8.65 0.47 -13.69
N VAL A 119 7.96 -0.68 -13.63
CA VAL A 119 6.55 -0.74 -13.26
C VAL A 119 6.34 -0.28 -11.81
N PHE A 120 7.18 -0.71 -10.86
CA PHE A 120 7.03 -0.30 -9.47
C PHE A 120 7.32 1.18 -9.23
N LEU A 121 8.34 1.73 -9.90
CA LEU A 121 8.61 3.17 -9.87
C LEU A 121 7.42 3.94 -10.45
N ASN A 122 6.87 3.48 -11.58
CA ASN A 122 5.74 4.13 -12.24
C ASN A 122 4.44 4.06 -11.41
N ILE A 123 4.18 2.93 -10.74
CA ILE A 123 3.07 2.82 -9.79
C ILE A 123 3.29 3.78 -8.62
N ALA A 124 4.50 3.80 -8.03
CA ALA A 124 4.82 4.68 -6.92
C ALA A 124 4.68 6.17 -7.28
N LYS A 125 5.13 6.58 -8.48
CA LYS A 125 4.94 7.94 -9.00
C LYS A 125 3.47 8.29 -9.14
N ARG A 126 2.66 7.41 -9.74
CA ARG A 126 1.21 7.63 -9.90
C ARG A 126 0.51 7.75 -8.54
N MET A 127 0.80 6.85 -7.61
CA MET A 127 0.25 6.91 -6.25
C MET A 127 0.68 8.21 -5.54
N ALA A 128 1.96 8.58 -5.59
CA ALA A 128 2.44 9.80 -4.96
C ALA A 128 1.83 11.08 -5.55
N LYS A 129 1.62 11.15 -6.88
CA LYS A 129 0.92 12.27 -7.53
C LYS A 129 -0.54 12.34 -7.12
N GLN A 130 -1.21 11.19 -7.11
CA GLN A 130 -2.64 11.08 -6.79
C GLN A 130 -2.94 11.52 -5.35
N MET A 131 -2.08 11.12 -4.42
CA MET A 131 -2.24 11.38 -2.98
C MET A 131 -1.71 12.75 -2.57
N ARG A 132 -1.02 13.48 -3.44
CA ARG A 132 -0.38 14.74 -3.09
C ARG A 132 -1.43 15.76 -2.64
N GLY A 133 -1.27 16.26 -1.42
CA GLY A 133 -2.16 17.28 -0.84
C GLY A 133 -3.47 16.73 -0.29
N THR A 134 -3.65 15.41 -0.19
CA THR A 134 -4.89 14.81 0.34
C THR A 134 -4.86 14.57 1.85
N GLY A 135 -3.86 15.13 2.54
CA GLY A 135 -3.76 15.14 4.00
C GLY A 135 -3.57 13.74 4.58
N LEU A 136 -4.62 13.21 5.21
CA LEU A 136 -4.60 11.91 5.90
C LEU A 136 -4.21 10.76 4.95
N MET A 137 -4.75 10.72 3.74
CA MET A 137 -4.46 9.61 2.81
C MET A 137 -3.00 9.64 2.33
N GLU A 138 -2.44 10.82 2.10
CA GLU A 138 -1.01 10.98 1.79
C GLU A 138 -0.14 10.46 2.95
N ALA A 139 -0.48 10.84 4.18
CA ALA A 139 0.26 10.42 5.36
C ALA A 139 0.21 8.89 5.56
N ILE A 140 -0.98 8.28 5.40
CA ILE A 140 -1.13 6.82 5.46
C ILE A 140 -0.33 6.16 4.35
N TRP A 141 -0.42 6.63 3.10
CA TRP A 141 0.31 6.05 1.97
C TRP A 141 1.83 6.05 2.21
N ARG A 142 2.40 7.19 2.63
CA ARG A 142 3.83 7.31 2.93
C ARG A 142 4.26 6.33 4.03
N GLU A 143 3.46 6.21 5.07
CA GLU A 143 3.75 5.30 6.18
C GLU A 143 3.65 3.83 5.76
N VAL A 144 2.66 3.48 4.93
CA VAL A 144 2.49 2.13 4.37
C VAL A 144 3.74 1.73 3.55
N VAL A 145 4.21 2.60 2.65
CA VAL A 145 5.43 2.36 1.86
C VAL A 145 6.65 2.22 2.78
N ARG A 146 6.80 3.11 3.77
CA ARG A 146 7.89 3.04 4.76
C ARG A 146 7.91 1.70 5.50
N ARG A 147 6.75 1.20 5.91
CA ARG A 147 6.64 -0.08 6.62
C ARG A 147 6.92 -1.28 5.74
N PHE A 148 6.52 -1.24 4.46
CA PHE A 148 6.89 -2.30 3.52
C PHE A 148 8.41 -2.36 3.30
N HIS A 149 9.10 -1.22 3.30
CA HIS A 149 10.56 -1.21 3.22
C HIS A 149 11.26 -1.68 4.49
N ALA A 150 10.66 -1.45 5.66
CA ALA A 150 11.24 -1.82 6.95
C ALA A 150 11.00 -3.29 7.33
N GLY A 151 9.94 -3.92 6.80
CA GLY A 151 9.63 -5.32 7.04
C GLY A 151 10.16 -6.25 5.95
N THR A 152 10.27 -7.55 6.25
CA THR A 152 10.53 -8.59 5.25
C THR A 152 9.21 -9.03 4.60
N ASN A 153 9.08 -8.76 3.31
CA ASN A 153 7.94 -9.13 2.46
C ASN A 153 8.40 -9.24 0.99
N VAL A 154 7.49 -9.59 0.09
CA VAL A 154 7.72 -9.81 -1.34
C VAL A 154 8.25 -8.57 -2.04
N ILE A 155 7.86 -7.36 -1.61
CA ILE A 155 8.40 -6.12 -2.19
C ILE A 155 9.86 -5.96 -1.76
N SER A 156 10.15 -6.05 -0.46
CA SER A 156 11.52 -5.88 0.05
C SER A 156 12.46 -6.96 -0.47
N GLU A 157 11.99 -8.21 -0.58
CA GLU A 157 12.79 -9.32 -1.08
C GLU A 157 13.08 -9.19 -2.57
N LEU A 158 12.08 -8.85 -3.40
CA LEU A 158 12.33 -8.61 -4.83
C LEU A 158 13.23 -7.40 -5.05
N ARG A 159 13.12 -6.35 -4.22
CA ARG A 159 14.04 -5.22 -4.20
C ARG A 159 15.47 -5.70 -3.94
N ASP A 160 15.68 -6.47 -2.88
CA ASP A 160 17.01 -6.92 -2.45
C ASP A 160 17.67 -7.87 -3.46
N LEU A 161 16.86 -8.53 -4.30
CA LEU A 161 17.33 -9.36 -5.41
C LEU A 161 17.58 -8.58 -6.71
N SER A 162 17.17 -7.31 -6.81
CA SER A 162 17.24 -6.53 -8.04
C SER A 162 18.56 -5.78 -8.20
N ALA A 163 19.00 -5.58 -9.44
CA ALA A 163 20.07 -4.64 -9.79
C ALA A 163 19.65 -3.16 -9.71
N VAL A 164 18.36 -2.85 -9.57
CA VAL A 164 17.80 -1.49 -9.46
C VAL A 164 16.88 -1.34 -8.23
N PRO A 165 17.37 -1.63 -7.01
CA PRO A 165 16.55 -1.65 -5.80
C PRO A 165 15.83 -0.32 -5.51
N GLU A 166 16.41 0.81 -5.93
CA GLU A 166 15.83 2.15 -5.78
C GLU A 166 14.52 2.35 -6.57
N ARG A 167 14.20 1.47 -7.53
CA ARG A 167 12.95 1.54 -8.32
C ARG A 167 11.79 0.78 -7.70
N TYR A 168 11.98 0.08 -6.59
CA TYR A 168 10.96 -0.71 -5.92
C TYR A 168 10.21 0.13 -4.88
N PHE A 169 9.11 0.76 -5.27
CA PHE A 169 8.26 1.61 -4.41
C PHE A 169 9.03 2.66 -3.57
N PRO A 170 9.94 3.45 -4.16
CA PRO A 170 10.77 4.39 -3.40
C PRO A 170 9.95 5.39 -2.59
N LEU A 171 10.52 5.83 -1.45
CA LEU A 171 9.89 6.79 -0.54
C LEU A 171 9.71 8.19 -1.16
N ASP A 172 10.62 8.57 -2.06
CA ASP A 172 10.48 9.76 -2.89
C ASP A 172 10.51 9.38 -4.38
N PRO A 173 9.38 8.87 -4.92
CA PRO A 173 9.35 8.41 -6.30
C PRO A 173 9.39 9.56 -7.31
N LEU A 174 9.03 10.79 -6.89
CA LEU A 174 8.91 11.93 -7.77
C LEU A 174 10.24 12.64 -8.01
N GLY A 175 11.23 12.42 -7.15
CA GLY A 175 12.62 12.86 -7.34
C GLY A 175 13.44 11.99 -8.30
N LEU A 176 12.96 10.79 -8.66
CA LEU A 176 13.71 9.87 -9.52
C LEU A 176 13.42 10.08 -11.01
N PRO A 177 14.45 10.08 -11.87
CA PRO A 177 14.26 10.18 -13.31
C PRO A 177 13.44 9.00 -13.84
N ASP A 178 12.64 9.24 -14.87
CA ASP A 178 11.96 8.18 -15.60
C ASP A 178 12.72 7.87 -16.89
N ASN A 179 12.79 6.59 -17.25
CA ASN A 179 13.24 6.17 -18.58
C ASN A 179 12.23 6.56 -19.68
N TYR A 180 10.95 6.78 -19.31
CA TYR A 180 9.84 6.97 -20.25
C TYR A 180 9.05 8.28 -20.08
N GLY A 181 9.51 9.20 -19.22
CA GLY A 181 8.91 10.54 -19.09
C GLY A 181 7.45 10.57 -18.62
N VAL A 182 7.01 9.65 -17.75
CA VAL A 182 5.63 9.64 -17.24
C VAL A 182 5.38 10.89 -16.36
N VAL A 183 4.66 11.83 -16.98
CA VAL A 183 4.04 13.06 -16.42
C VAL A 183 3.14 12.77 -15.23
#